data_AF-A0A840CPQ6-F1
#
_entry.id   AF-A0A840CPQ6-F1
#
_cell.length_a   1.000
_cell.length_b   1.000
_cell.length_c   1.000
_cell.angle_alpha   90.00
_cell.angle_beta   90.00
_cell.angle_gamma   90.00
#
_symmetry.space_group_name_H-M   'P 1'
#
loop_
_entity.id
_entity.type
_entity.pdbx_description
1 polymer ?
#
loop_
_entity_poly.entity_id
_entity_poly.type
_entity_poly.pdbx_seq_one_letter_code
_entity_poly.pdbx_strand_id
1 'polypeptide(L)'
;MNKILKHTGLLLFLSIFLALMNACSENLDIASFDPETPEYSLEGGDVSVPKEGGDFTVNVKSNLPWRAKTSTDWITMKSESGMGDGTFTFTAGRNRTVDERIGEIIVWVTDDEQKSIKIIQAPSEVSDLVNHYYVKTTGTDANDGLSWATPTTLSNAIDMMAPGDYIHIAAGTYIPTNKVSGGSQDADITFEIHSNVTIIGGYPANAAEGAVSDPENNETILSGDKKYYHTVTVTAPVESGNKVTIQNLSIKNGLAGASTAGTININGAVYRRSYAGGMMIGKSVVDVIGCKISENESQQHAAGIYVFAGANVSFVDSDITNNKGILEGSNGGGIFVESATVYMTNCNITGNTVWGVGGGIYTYSADTNTYLYLSNSTVAHNSTNAGPNTTRRGGGFYAREFSRVQIVNSTFYANESGRGGGISMYGAAGKTAVVDMISCTFFDNYAINSAAGVEVLANTTLKAYNTIISGNDAPTYPDIQSAANTATLSYMAVSNQLLDASGTVINGQVFDPVTMFGGFEDNGGRMKTIMLSATSPAATLGMTSAALETLASEYSPAIDPDIITKDQIGSSRSGKTAMGAVVPK
;
A
#
# COMPACT_ATOMS: atom_id res chain seq x y z
N MET A 1 86.27 18.90 15.12
CA MET A 1 85.15 18.20 14.44
C MET A 1 83.89 18.95 14.81
N ASN A 2 83.54 20.00 14.06
CA ASN A 2 82.68 20.03 12.87
C ASN A 2 81.18 19.94 13.25
N LYS A 3 80.32 20.92 12.95
CA LYS A 3 80.50 22.27 12.43
C LYS A 3 79.20 23.04 12.71
N ILE A 4 79.34 24.25 13.25
CA ILE A 4 78.33 25.28 13.49
C ILE A 4 78.05 25.99 12.15
N LEU A 5 76.80 26.30 11.82
CA LEU A 5 76.49 27.46 10.96
C LEU A 5 75.31 28.25 11.57
N LYS A 6 75.63 29.47 11.98
CA LYS A 6 74.75 30.47 12.61
C LYS A 6 74.06 31.32 11.55
N HIS A 7 72.86 31.79 11.90
CA HIS A 7 72.27 33.04 11.41
C HIS A 7 73.23 34.23 11.60
N THR A 8 73.41 35.02 10.54
CA THR A 8 73.84 36.43 10.57
C THR A 8 73.66 37.01 9.16
N GLY A 9 73.04 38.18 9.02
CA GLY A 9 73.15 38.95 7.77
C GLY A 9 71.96 39.80 7.34
N LEU A 10 71.10 40.27 8.27
CA LEU A 10 70.27 41.45 8.02
C LEU A 10 71.21 42.67 7.88
N LEU A 11 71.00 43.50 6.85
CA LEU A 11 71.69 44.77 6.56
C LEU A 11 73.08 44.70 5.91
N LEU A 12 73.08 44.46 4.60
CA LEU A 12 73.96 45.18 3.66
C LEU A 12 73.15 45.42 2.37
N PHE A 13 72.28 46.41 2.36
CA PHE A 13 72.48 47.67 1.63
C PHE A 13 72.79 47.50 0.13
N LEU A 14 71.72 47.50 -0.66
CA LEU A 14 71.46 48.61 -1.58
C LEU A 14 72.62 48.97 -2.53
N SER A 15 73.00 48.06 -3.45
CA SER A 15 73.86 48.45 -4.60
C SER A 15 73.91 47.47 -5.79
N ILE A 16 73.02 46.47 -5.90
CA ILE A 16 72.98 45.56 -7.08
C ILE A 16 71.54 45.39 -7.59
N PHE A 17 70.86 46.51 -7.82
CA PHE A 17 69.56 46.58 -8.51
C PHE A 17 69.54 47.75 -9.51
N LEU A 18 70.68 48.00 -10.17
CA LEU A 18 70.83 49.12 -11.09
C LEU A 18 71.86 48.85 -12.21
N ALA A 19 71.79 47.69 -12.87
CA ALA A 19 72.49 47.44 -14.13
C ALA A 19 72.07 46.10 -14.76
N LEU A 20 70.78 45.90 -15.07
CA LEU A 20 70.30 44.85 -16.00
C LEU A 20 68.90 45.18 -16.56
N MET A 21 68.58 46.49 -16.65
CA MET A 21 67.45 47.02 -17.43
C MET A 21 68.03 47.71 -18.66
N ASN A 22 68.46 46.91 -19.65
CA ASN A 22 68.77 47.40 -20.99
C ASN A 22 68.70 46.22 -21.98
N ALA A 23 67.47 45.72 -22.15
CA ALA A 23 67.06 44.92 -23.30
C ALA A 23 65.54 45.05 -23.43
N CYS A 24 65.11 45.74 -24.48
CA CYS A 24 63.73 46.02 -24.90
C CYS A 24 62.96 47.09 -24.10
N SER A 25 63.44 48.33 -24.11
CA SER A 25 62.51 49.46 -24.24
C SER A 25 62.25 49.68 -25.73
N GLU A 26 61.36 48.89 -26.33
CA GLU A 26 60.63 49.46 -27.46
C GLU A 26 59.85 50.63 -26.87
N ASN A 27 60.11 51.84 -27.37
CA ASN A 27 59.15 52.93 -27.24
C ASN A 27 57.87 52.45 -27.94
N LEU A 28 56.99 51.79 -27.19
CA LEU A 28 55.60 51.68 -27.59
C LEU A 28 55.09 53.11 -27.57
N ASP A 29 54.90 53.65 -28.76
CA ASP A 29 54.27 54.93 -28.97
C ASP A 29 52.83 54.82 -28.44
N ILE A 30 52.64 55.14 -27.16
CA ILE A 30 51.33 55.11 -26.48
C ILE A 30 50.34 56.10 -27.13
N ALA A 31 50.82 56.94 -28.06
CA ALA A 31 50.02 57.80 -28.92
C ALA A 31 49.53 57.14 -30.22
N SER A 32 49.80 55.84 -30.45
CA SER A 32 49.33 55.08 -31.62
C SER A 32 48.26 54.02 -31.32
N PHE A 33 47.83 53.88 -30.06
CA PHE A 33 46.68 53.04 -29.73
C PHE A 33 45.40 53.85 -30.00
N ASP A 34 44.81 53.65 -31.17
CA ASP A 34 43.43 54.04 -31.42
C ASP A 34 42.56 52.90 -30.90
N PRO A 35 41.84 53.06 -29.77
CA PRO A 35 40.99 51.99 -29.26
C PRO A 35 39.93 51.68 -30.32
N GLU A 36 39.91 50.43 -30.81
CA GLU A 36 38.85 50.00 -31.70
C GLU A 36 37.50 50.21 -31.00
N THR A 37 36.53 50.77 -31.73
CA THR A 37 35.16 50.84 -31.23
C THR A 37 34.67 49.40 -31.06
N PRO A 38 34.17 48.99 -29.87
CA PRO A 38 33.70 47.63 -29.66
C PRO A 38 32.54 47.28 -30.59
N GLU A 39 32.74 46.31 -31.47
CA GLU A 39 31.71 45.71 -32.31
C GLU A 39 31.59 44.24 -31.92
N TYR A 40 30.50 43.91 -31.20
CA TYR A 40 30.24 42.53 -30.81
C TYR A 40 28.74 42.19 -30.80
N SER A 41 28.40 40.93 -31.08
CA SER A 41 27.02 40.42 -31.07
C SER A 41 26.97 38.94 -30.67
N LEU A 42 25.87 38.54 -30.04
CA LEU A 42 25.57 37.14 -29.75
C LEU A 42 24.68 36.60 -30.86
N GLU A 43 25.07 35.48 -31.48
CA GLU A 43 24.22 34.81 -32.45
C GLU A 43 23.17 33.96 -31.74
N GLY A 44 21.91 34.18 -32.09
CA GLY A 44 20.78 33.63 -31.34
C GLY A 44 20.47 34.51 -30.12
N GLY A 45 19.18 34.76 -29.89
CA GLY A 45 18.70 35.47 -28.70
C GLY A 45 18.69 34.53 -27.49
N ASP A 46 17.66 34.65 -26.66
CA ASP A 46 17.45 33.78 -25.50
C ASP A 46 17.52 32.28 -25.88
N VAL A 47 18.14 31.48 -25.02
CA VAL A 47 18.34 30.03 -25.22
C VAL A 47 17.26 29.27 -24.47
N SER A 48 16.46 28.49 -25.20
CA SER A 48 15.51 27.55 -24.60
C SER A 48 16.20 26.23 -24.25
N VAL A 49 16.06 25.81 -23.00
CA VAL A 49 16.65 24.59 -22.45
C VAL A 49 15.54 23.62 -22.02
N PRO A 50 15.61 22.33 -22.38
CA PRO A 50 14.65 21.33 -21.90
C PRO A 50 14.79 21.11 -20.39
N LYS A 51 13.73 20.59 -19.76
CA LYS A 51 13.68 20.31 -18.31
C LYS A 51 14.88 19.50 -17.79
N GLU A 52 15.37 18.54 -18.58
CA GLU A 52 16.52 17.69 -18.25
C GLU A 52 17.86 18.44 -18.19
N GLY A 53 17.92 19.65 -18.75
CA GLY A 53 19.17 20.40 -18.91
C GLY A 53 20.01 19.88 -20.07
N GLY A 54 21.32 20.11 -19.99
CA GLY A 54 22.28 19.67 -21.00
C GLY A 54 23.38 20.69 -21.29
N ASP A 55 24.14 20.42 -22.35
CA ASP A 55 25.23 21.27 -22.83
C ASP A 55 24.79 22.12 -24.02
N PHE A 56 25.11 23.41 -23.95
CA PHE A 56 24.72 24.40 -24.94
C PHE A 56 25.91 25.24 -25.38
N THR A 57 25.86 25.72 -26.63
CA THR A 57 26.90 26.54 -27.26
C THR A 57 26.25 27.79 -27.82
N VAL A 58 26.86 28.95 -27.58
CA VAL A 58 26.44 30.24 -28.16
C VAL A 58 27.63 30.84 -28.89
N ASN A 59 27.39 31.30 -30.12
CA ASN A 59 28.43 31.97 -30.92
C ASN A 59 28.48 33.46 -30.59
N VAL A 60 29.69 33.98 -30.50
CA VAL A 60 29.98 35.39 -30.25
C VAL A 60 30.75 35.92 -31.46
N LYS A 61 30.23 36.97 -32.08
CA LYS A 61 30.96 37.78 -33.06
C LYS A 61 31.58 38.96 -32.32
N SER A 62 32.87 39.20 -32.50
CA SER A 62 33.56 40.29 -31.80
C SER A 62 34.84 40.69 -32.53
N ASN A 63 35.10 41.99 -32.66
CA ASN A 63 36.42 42.49 -33.08
C ASN A 63 37.44 42.52 -31.92
N LEU A 64 36.97 42.49 -30.68
CA LEU A 64 37.78 42.57 -29.46
C LEU A 64 37.69 41.30 -28.60
N PRO A 65 38.63 41.06 -27.66
CA PRO A 65 38.51 39.98 -26.69
C PRO A 65 37.28 40.14 -25.81
N TRP A 66 36.57 39.04 -25.56
CA TRP A 66 35.34 39.04 -24.76
C TRP A 66 35.40 37.99 -23.65
N ARG A 67 34.55 38.18 -22.63
CA ARG A 67 34.37 37.26 -21.50
C ARG A 67 32.89 37.00 -21.25
N ALA A 68 32.57 35.85 -20.67
CA ALA A 68 31.22 35.45 -20.32
C ALA A 68 31.16 34.98 -18.86
N LYS A 69 30.08 35.30 -18.14
CA LYS A 69 29.87 34.89 -16.75
C LYS A 69 28.39 34.68 -16.48
N THR A 70 28.09 33.93 -15.44
CA THR A 70 26.74 33.79 -14.90
C THR A 70 26.81 33.90 -13.39
N SER A 71 25.78 34.50 -12.78
CA SER A 71 25.54 34.41 -11.34
C SER A 71 24.49 33.36 -10.99
N THR A 72 24.00 32.61 -11.98
CA THR A 72 22.93 31.64 -11.84
C THR A 72 23.50 30.28 -11.48
N ASP A 73 23.11 29.77 -10.32
CA ASP A 73 23.64 28.59 -9.64
C ASP A 73 23.50 27.29 -10.44
N TRP A 74 22.49 27.21 -11.30
CA TRP A 74 22.18 26.04 -12.12
C TRP A 74 22.80 26.09 -13.52
N ILE A 75 23.57 27.13 -13.84
CA ILE A 75 24.31 27.29 -15.10
C ILE A 75 25.81 27.25 -14.79
N THR A 76 26.53 26.32 -15.40
CA THR A 76 27.99 26.19 -15.24
C THR A 76 28.69 26.53 -16.55
N MET A 77 29.56 27.53 -16.55
CA MET A 77 30.38 27.87 -17.72
C MET A 77 31.45 26.81 -17.95
N LYS A 78 31.59 26.34 -19.20
CA LYS A 78 32.65 25.42 -19.65
C LYS A 78 33.76 26.15 -20.41
N SER A 79 33.39 27.17 -21.16
CA SER A 79 34.31 28.17 -21.72
C SER A 79 33.74 29.56 -21.51
N GLU A 80 34.59 30.53 -21.17
CA GLU A 80 34.17 31.84 -20.65
C GLU A 80 34.89 33.04 -21.28
N SER A 81 35.66 32.84 -22.35
CA SER A 81 36.31 33.93 -23.08
C SER A 81 36.73 33.54 -24.50
N GLY A 82 36.97 34.54 -25.34
CA GLY A 82 37.47 34.37 -26.71
C GLY A 82 38.27 35.58 -27.19
N MET A 83 39.13 35.35 -28.20
CA MET A 83 39.90 36.39 -28.89
C MET A 83 39.28 36.60 -30.28
N GLY A 84 38.46 37.64 -30.43
CA GLY A 84 37.66 37.87 -31.63
C GLY A 84 36.43 36.97 -31.70
N ASP A 85 35.98 36.63 -32.92
CA ASP A 85 34.91 35.65 -33.15
C ASP A 85 35.19 34.32 -32.43
N GLY A 86 34.20 33.80 -31.70
CA GLY A 86 34.35 32.56 -30.95
C GLY A 86 33.03 32.01 -30.43
N THR A 87 33.11 31.08 -29.48
CA THR A 87 31.94 30.49 -28.82
C THR A 87 32.18 30.34 -27.33
N PHE A 88 31.12 30.49 -26.54
CA PHE A 88 31.12 30.00 -25.16
C PHE A 88 30.20 28.80 -25.05
N THR A 89 30.55 27.90 -24.14
CA THR A 89 29.78 26.70 -23.83
C THR A 89 29.41 26.70 -22.36
N PHE A 90 28.20 26.23 -22.05
CA PHE A 90 27.72 26.10 -20.68
C PHE A 90 26.89 24.84 -20.51
N THR A 91 26.81 24.36 -19.27
CA THR A 91 25.91 23.28 -18.87
C THR A 91 24.78 23.87 -18.04
N ALA A 92 23.54 23.60 -18.42
CA ALA A 92 22.37 23.85 -17.59
C ALA A 92 22.02 22.58 -16.81
N GLY A 93 21.94 22.66 -15.48
CA GLY A 93 21.45 21.57 -14.64
C GLY A 93 19.95 21.32 -14.86
N ARG A 94 19.46 20.13 -14.49
CA ARG A 94 18.03 19.77 -14.57
C ARG A 94 17.15 20.72 -13.75
N ASN A 95 16.02 21.16 -14.30
CA ASN A 95 14.99 21.89 -13.56
C ASN A 95 14.10 20.88 -12.83
N ARG A 96 14.12 20.90 -11.50
CA ARG A 96 13.30 20.02 -10.63
C ARG A 96 12.11 20.77 -10.01
N THR A 97 11.68 21.85 -10.63
CA THR A 97 10.51 22.62 -10.19
C THR A 97 9.44 22.58 -11.27
N VAL A 98 8.18 22.68 -10.86
CA VAL A 98 7.05 22.77 -11.80
C VAL A 98 6.91 24.15 -12.45
N ASP A 99 7.83 25.06 -12.11
CA ASP A 99 7.91 26.39 -12.66
C ASP A 99 9.03 26.46 -13.70
N GLU A 100 8.79 27.21 -14.77
CA GLU A 100 9.85 27.64 -15.67
C GLU A 100 10.86 28.48 -14.88
N ARG A 101 12.16 28.25 -15.10
CA ARG A 101 13.20 29.06 -14.48
C ARG A 101 14.05 29.76 -15.51
N ILE A 102 14.43 31.00 -15.20
CA ILE A 102 15.21 31.86 -16.08
C ILE A 102 16.53 32.21 -15.40
N GLY A 103 17.63 32.00 -16.11
CA GLY A 103 18.97 32.35 -15.71
C GLY A 103 19.57 33.33 -16.71
N GLU A 104 20.62 34.04 -16.32
CA GLU A 104 21.24 35.05 -17.18
C GLU A 104 22.74 34.79 -17.31
N ILE A 105 23.23 34.78 -18.56
CA ILE A 105 24.65 34.84 -18.86
C ILE A 105 24.96 36.24 -19.39
N ILE A 106 25.99 36.87 -18.83
CA ILE A 106 26.48 38.19 -19.22
C ILE A 106 27.75 38.01 -20.01
N VAL A 107 27.80 38.55 -21.23
CA VAL A 107 28.97 38.60 -22.11
C VAL A 107 29.41 40.05 -22.24
N TRP A 108 30.70 40.32 -22.02
CA TRP A 108 31.23 41.67 -22.04
C TRP A 108 32.59 41.77 -22.74
N VAL A 109 32.83 42.94 -23.32
CA VAL A 109 34.12 43.34 -23.93
C VAL A 109 34.83 44.36 -23.02
N THR A 110 34.07 45.33 -22.49
CA THR A 110 34.49 46.31 -21.47
C THR A 110 33.41 46.44 -20.40
N ASP A 111 33.69 47.12 -19.29
CA ASP A 111 32.71 47.28 -18.20
C ASP A 111 31.42 47.99 -18.64
N ASP A 112 31.52 48.89 -19.63
CA ASP A 112 30.38 49.63 -20.20
C ASP A 112 29.71 48.92 -21.39
N GLU A 113 30.30 47.84 -21.92
CA GLU A 113 29.82 47.10 -23.10
C GLU A 113 29.50 45.65 -22.70
N GLN A 114 28.30 45.46 -22.14
CA GLN A 114 27.78 44.18 -21.67
C GLN A 114 26.46 43.83 -22.39
N LYS A 115 26.31 42.56 -22.77
CA LYS A 115 25.08 41.98 -23.32
C LYS A 115 24.69 40.79 -22.48
N SER A 116 23.40 40.62 -22.26
CA SER A 116 22.88 39.47 -21.56
C SER A 116 22.05 38.58 -22.47
N ILE A 117 22.07 37.29 -22.16
CA ILE A 117 21.26 36.26 -22.80
C ILE A 117 20.50 35.52 -21.72
N LYS A 118 19.19 35.38 -21.88
CA LYS A 118 18.39 34.58 -20.96
C LYS A 118 18.47 33.13 -21.34
N ILE A 119 18.65 32.29 -20.33
CA ILE A 119 18.55 30.85 -20.44
C ILE A 119 17.20 30.49 -19.82
N ILE A 120 16.24 30.13 -20.66
CA ILE A 120 14.86 29.83 -20.27
C ILE A 120 14.72 28.32 -20.24
N GLN A 121 14.62 27.75 -19.04
CA GLN A 121 14.53 26.30 -18.87
C GLN A 121 13.11 25.88 -18.53
N ALA A 122 12.58 24.96 -19.35
CA ALA A 122 11.23 24.41 -19.19
C ALA A 122 11.01 23.81 -17.77
N PRO A 123 9.77 23.87 -17.23
CA PRO A 123 9.41 23.23 -15.98
C PRO A 123 9.53 21.70 -16.05
N SER A 124 9.71 21.08 -14.89
CA SER A 124 9.40 19.66 -14.69
C SER A 124 7.89 19.45 -14.61
N GLU A 125 7.43 18.30 -15.06
CA GLU A 125 6.10 17.78 -14.75
C GLU A 125 6.06 17.27 -13.31
N VAL A 126 4.89 17.21 -12.69
CA VAL A 126 4.74 16.63 -11.32
C VAL A 126 5.27 15.19 -11.28
N SER A 127 5.14 14.44 -12.38
CA SER A 127 5.71 13.10 -12.52
C SER A 127 7.24 13.07 -12.55
N ASP A 128 7.91 14.18 -12.88
CA ASP A 128 9.38 14.25 -12.88
C ASP A 128 9.96 14.50 -11.48
N LEU A 129 9.09 14.85 -10.52
CA LEU A 129 9.44 15.01 -9.10
C LEU A 129 9.37 13.69 -8.33
N VAL A 130 8.69 12.70 -8.90
CA VAL A 130 8.55 11.35 -8.35
C VAL A 130 9.89 10.64 -8.41
N ASN A 131 10.40 10.21 -7.27
CA ASN A 131 11.59 9.38 -7.17
C ASN A 131 11.22 7.90 -7.14
N HIS A 132 12.10 7.10 -7.73
CA HIS A 132 12.08 5.65 -7.61
C HIS A 132 13.26 5.25 -6.73
N TYR A 133 12.96 4.80 -5.51
CA TYR A 133 13.95 4.25 -4.59
C TYR A 133 14.07 2.75 -4.76
N TYR A 134 15.30 2.25 -4.79
CA TYR A 134 15.65 0.85 -5.00
C TYR A 134 16.36 0.32 -3.78
N VAL A 135 15.80 -0.75 -3.21
CA VAL A 135 16.18 -1.29 -1.90
C VAL A 135 16.64 -2.73 -2.05
N LYS A 136 17.81 -3.03 -1.44
CA LYS A 136 18.32 -4.40 -1.27
C LYS A 136 18.70 -4.63 0.18
N THR A 137 18.73 -5.90 0.61
CA THR A 137 19.32 -6.30 1.90
C THR A 137 20.81 -5.97 2.00
N THR A 138 21.49 -5.82 0.86
CA THR A 138 22.89 -5.38 0.76
C THR A 138 23.05 -3.88 0.52
N GLY A 139 21.95 -3.13 0.45
CA GLY A 139 21.98 -1.67 0.30
C GLY A 139 22.57 -0.98 1.54
N THR A 140 22.99 0.27 1.36
CA THR A 140 23.58 1.08 2.45
C THR A 140 23.03 2.50 2.43
N ASP A 141 22.95 3.14 3.58
CA ASP A 141 22.45 4.52 3.71
C ASP A 141 23.34 5.57 3.02
N ALA A 142 24.58 5.19 2.66
CA ALA A 142 25.48 6.04 1.88
C ALA A 142 25.10 6.11 0.40
N ASN A 143 24.30 5.15 -0.09
CA ASN A 143 23.81 5.16 -1.46
C ASN A 143 22.54 6.01 -1.59
N ASP A 144 22.39 6.69 -2.73
CA ASP A 144 21.23 7.52 -3.05
C ASP A 144 19.93 6.73 -3.20
N GLY A 145 20.01 5.42 -3.47
CA GLY A 145 18.85 4.58 -3.69
C GLY A 145 18.17 4.82 -5.02
N LEU A 146 18.72 5.60 -5.95
CA LEU A 146 18.02 5.98 -7.20
C LEU A 146 18.23 4.98 -8.35
N SER A 147 18.93 3.88 -8.09
CA SER A 147 19.08 2.78 -9.05
C SER A 147 19.36 1.44 -8.35
N TRP A 148 19.17 0.32 -9.06
CA TRP A 148 19.59 -1.00 -8.57
C TRP A 148 21.11 -1.17 -8.40
N ALA A 149 21.93 -0.29 -9.02
CA ALA A 149 23.38 -0.29 -8.90
C ALA A 149 23.86 0.43 -7.63
N THR A 150 23.08 1.40 -7.14
CA THR A 150 23.29 2.14 -5.88
C THR A 150 22.10 1.94 -4.93
N PRO A 151 21.76 0.70 -4.55
CA PRO A 151 20.58 0.45 -3.73
C PRO A 151 20.81 0.94 -2.30
N THR A 152 19.78 1.48 -1.68
CA THR A 152 19.81 1.94 -0.29
C THR A 152 19.12 0.95 0.64
N THR A 153 19.11 1.22 1.96
CA THR A 153 18.35 0.40 2.93
C THR A 153 16.87 0.78 2.91
N LEU A 154 15.99 -0.12 3.38
CA LEU A 154 14.57 0.18 3.44
C LEU A 154 14.26 1.35 4.39
N SER A 155 14.92 1.41 5.54
CA SER A 155 14.73 2.50 6.49
C SER A 155 15.12 3.85 5.88
N ASN A 156 16.25 3.93 5.18
CA ASN A 156 16.65 5.17 4.52
C ASN A 156 15.67 5.58 3.40
N ALA A 157 15.20 4.63 2.59
CA ALA A 157 14.18 4.92 1.57
C ALA A 157 12.87 5.45 2.21
N ILE A 158 12.43 4.86 3.32
CA ILE A 158 11.26 5.33 4.07
C ILE A 158 11.48 6.73 4.64
N ASP A 159 12.67 7.04 5.15
CA ASP A 159 12.97 8.37 5.69
C ASP A 159 12.99 9.45 4.60
N MET A 160 13.39 9.09 3.37
CA MET A 160 13.49 10.01 2.23
C MET A 160 12.17 10.18 1.45
N MET A 161 11.25 9.21 1.53
CA MET A 161 10.09 9.17 0.65
C MET A 161 9.17 10.40 0.82
N ALA A 162 8.69 10.91 -0.31
CA ALA A 162 7.70 11.97 -0.39
C ALA A 162 6.43 11.47 -1.09
N PRO A 163 5.28 12.15 -0.93
CA PRO A 163 4.05 11.79 -1.64
C PRO A 163 4.27 11.65 -3.15
N GLY A 164 3.81 10.54 -3.73
CA GLY A 164 3.99 10.20 -5.14
C GLY A 164 5.17 9.25 -5.43
N ASP A 165 6.13 9.11 -4.52
CA ASP A 165 7.32 8.28 -4.73
C ASP A 165 7.03 6.78 -4.81
N TYR A 166 7.98 6.05 -5.40
CA TYR A 166 8.01 4.60 -5.49
C TYR A 166 9.17 4.02 -4.68
N ILE A 167 8.91 2.92 -3.97
CA ILE A 167 9.94 2.12 -3.30
C ILE A 167 9.89 0.69 -3.85
N HIS A 168 10.91 0.32 -4.61
CA HIS A 168 11.11 -1.01 -5.19
C HIS A 168 12.02 -1.84 -4.29
N ILE A 169 11.55 -2.98 -3.83
CA ILE A 169 12.25 -3.78 -2.81
C ILE A 169 12.59 -5.16 -3.39
N ALA A 170 13.89 -5.45 -3.42
CA ALA A 170 14.41 -6.77 -3.79
C ALA A 170 14.09 -7.83 -2.73
N ALA A 171 14.01 -9.08 -3.16
CA ALA A 171 13.77 -10.23 -2.33
C ALA A 171 14.77 -10.32 -1.17
N GLY A 172 14.26 -10.77 -0.04
CA GLY A 172 14.99 -10.82 1.22
C GLY A 172 14.12 -10.44 2.41
N THR A 173 14.72 -10.53 3.59
CA THR A 173 14.06 -10.17 4.86
C THR A 173 14.60 -8.85 5.36
N TYR A 174 13.69 -7.92 5.62
CA TYR A 174 13.97 -6.59 6.14
C TYR A 174 13.40 -6.48 7.55
N ILE A 175 14.23 -5.96 8.48
CA ILE A 175 13.87 -5.70 9.87
C ILE A 175 13.86 -4.17 10.07
N PRO A 176 12.82 -3.58 10.68
CA PRO A 176 12.77 -2.15 10.85
C PRO A 176 13.79 -1.70 11.91
N THR A 177 14.29 -0.47 11.75
CA THR A 177 15.28 0.14 12.66
C THR A 177 14.77 1.42 13.32
N ASN A 178 13.75 2.06 12.74
CA ASN A 178 13.27 3.37 13.15
C ASN A 178 11.99 3.21 13.98
N LYS A 179 11.86 4.02 15.04
CA LYS A 179 10.62 4.14 15.82
C LYS A 179 9.57 4.84 14.98
N VAL A 180 8.31 4.43 15.10
CA VAL A 180 7.17 5.17 14.55
C VAL A 180 7.16 6.61 15.09
N SER A 181 6.64 7.55 14.30
CA SER A 181 6.39 8.92 14.71
C SER A 181 5.66 9.00 16.05
N GLY A 182 6.24 9.76 17.00
CA GLY A 182 5.73 9.88 18.38
C GLY A 182 5.98 8.65 19.27
N GLY A 183 6.61 7.60 18.76
CA GLY A 183 7.06 6.44 19.51
C GLY A 183 8.18 6.77 20.49
N SER A 184 8.20 6.07 21.62
CA SER A 184 9.14 6.31 22.72
C SER A 184 9.79 5.02 23.25
N GLN A 185 9.25 3.85 22.89
CA GLN A 185 9.72 2.55 23.35
C GLN A 185 10.48 1.83 22.24
N ASP A 186 11.43 0.96 22.57
CA ASP A 186 12.13 0.18 21.55
C ASP A 186 11.21 -0.79 20.81
N ALA A 187 10.09 -1.19 21.44
CA ALA A 187 9.04 -1.97 20.79
C ALA A 187 8.20 -1.15 19.79
N ASP A 188 8.36 0.18 19.72
CA ASP A 188 7.69 1.05 18.74
C ASP A 188 8.43 1.11 17.38
N ILE A 189 9.52 0.34 17.21
CA ILE A 189 10.25 0.24 15.94
C ILE A 189 9.36 -0.45 14.89
N THR A 190 9.19 0.15 13.71
CA THR A 190 8.26 -0.33 12.69
C THR A 190 8.67 0.16 11.30
N PHE A 191 8.11 -0.42 10.25
CA PHE A 191 8.10 0.22 8.93
C PHE A 191 6.95 1.23 8.90
N GLU A 192 7.24 2.49 9.19
CA GLU A 192 6.23 3.55 9.13
C GLU A 192 6.03 4.03 7.69
N ILE A 193 4.82 3.87 7.16
CA ILE A 193 4.45 4.45 5.87
C ILE A 193 3.74 5.78 6.13
N HIS A 194 4.54 6.85 6.22
CA HIS A 194 4.10 8.20 6.60
C HIS A 194 3.63 9.09 5.45
N SER A 195 3.86 8.68 4.20
CA SER A 195 3.53 9.45 2.99
C SER A 195 2.72 8.62 1.99
N ASN A 196 1.95 9.30 1.13
CA ASN A 196 1.14 8.67 0.09
C ASN A 196 2.04 8.17 -1.06
N VAL A 197 2.63 6.97 -0.91
CA VAL A 197 3.63 6.38 -1.82
C VAL A 197 3.18 5.03 -2.38
N THR A 198 3.90 4.54 -3.39
CA THR A 198 3.78 3.16 -3.87
C THR A 198 4.98 2.31 -3.44
N ILE A 199 4.75 1.20 -2.74
CA ILE A 199 5.78 0.27 -2.29
C ILE A 199 5.56 -1.08 -2.95
N ILE A 200 6.59 -1.62 -3.61
CA ILE A 200 6.48 -2.81 -4.46
C ILE A 200 7.59 -3.80 -4.05
N GLY A 201 7.19 -4.95 -3.51
CA GLY A 201 8.06 -6.10 -3.32
C GLY A 201 8.12 -7.00 -4.56
N GLY A 202 8.84 -8.11 -4.46
CA GLY A 202 8.84 -9.15 -5.49
C GLY A 202 9.97 -9.05 -6.50
N TYR A 203 10.94 -8.15 -6.34
CA TYR A 203 12.08 -8.08 -7.27
C TYR A 203 13.14 -9.13 -6.92
N PRO A 204 13.93 -9.66 -7.88
CA PRO A 204 15.02 -10.59 -7.56
C PRO A 204 16.03 -10.02 -6.55
N ALA A 205 16.60 -10.86 -5.69
CA ALA A 205 17.59 -10.41 -4.69
C ALA A 205 18.81 -9.70 -5.34
N ASN A 206 19.20 -10.14 -6.54
CA ASN A 206 20.25 -9.55 -7.37
C ASN A 206 19.69 -8.60 -8.45
N ALA A 207 18.52 -7.97 -8.22
CA ALA A 207 17.87 -7.10 -9.19
C ALA A 207 18.84 -6.09 -9.81
N ALA A 208 18.67 -5.87 -11.11
CA ALA A 208 19.41 -4.91 -11.91
C ALA A 208 18.42 -4.09 -12.73
N GLU A 209 18.92 -3.11 -13.48
CA GLU A 209 18.07 -2.29 -14.35
C GLU A 209 17.20 -3.16 -15.28
N GLY A 210 15.91 -2.82 -15.38
CA GLY A 210 14.91 -3.62 -16.09
C GLY A 210 14.37 -4.85 -15.33
N ALA A 211 14.74 -5.08 -14.07
CA ALA A 211 14.12 -6.14 -13.26
C ALA A 211 12.60 -5.90 -13.08
N VAL A 212 11.84 -6.99 -13.04
CA VAL A 212 10.38 -7.00 -12.90
C VAL A 212 10.00 -7.67 -11.59
N SER A 213 8.90 -7.22 -10.97
CA SER A 213 8.33 -7.84 -9.78
C SER A 213 7.69 -9.19 -10.14
N ASP A 214 8.08 -10.23 -9.42
CA ASP A 214 7.57 -11.60 -9.47
C ASP A 214 7.56 -12.18 -8.04
N PRO A 215 6.51 -11.90 -7.25
CA PRO A 215 6.42 -12.29 -5.84
C PRO A 215 6.30 -13.80 -5.61
N GLU A 216 5.95 -14.59 -6.64
CA GLU A 216 5.89 -16.05 -6.52
C GLU A 216 7.29 -16.64 -6.35
N ASN A 217 8.28 -16.09 -7.07
CA ASN A 217 9.66 -16.56 -7.05
C ASN A 217 10.61 -15.70 -6.19
N ASN A 218 10.24 -14.46 -5.87
CA ASN A 218 11.13 -13.49 -5.24
C ASN A 218 10.49 -12.84 -3.99
N GLU A 219 10.23 -13.64 -2.96
CA GLU A 219 9.56 -13.15 -1.75
C GLU A 219 10.32 -11.98 -1.08
N THR A 220 9.61 -10.89 -0.83
CA THR A 220 10.11 -9.73 -0.07
C THR A 220 9.39 -9.67 1.26
N ILE A 221 10.13 -9.85 2.35
CA ILE A 221 9.59 -10.02 3.70
C ILE A 221 9.90 -8.78 4.54
N LEU A 222 8.85 -8.09 4.99
CA LEU A 222 8.91 -7.15 6.10
C LEU A 222 8.62 -7.92 7.39
N SER A 223 9.57 -7.94 8.32
CA SER A 223 9.47 -8.75 9.54
C SER A 223 9.63 -7.91 10.80
N GLY A 224 8.66 -8.03 11.73
CA GLY A 224 8.69 -7.40 13.05
C GLY A 224 9.60 -8.11 14.06
N ASP A 225 10.30 -9.17 13.64
CA ASP A 225 11.27 -9.97 14.42
C ASP A 225 10.73 -10.55 15.74
N LYS A 226 9.40 -10.65 15.87
CA LYS A 226 8.67 -10.97 17.11
C LYS A 226 9.04 -10.08 18.29
N LYS A 227 9.63 -8.92 18.01
CA LYS A 227 10.19 -8.00 19.01
C LYS A 227 9.42 -6.70 19.06
N TYR A 228 8.91 -6.26 17.92
CA TYR A 228 8.25 -4.99 17.77
C TYR A 228 6.73 -5.14 17.74
N TYR A 229 6.04 -4.12 18.26
CA TYR A 229 4.59 -4.16 18.39
C TYR A 229 3.90 -4.32 17.04
N HIS A 230 4.35 -3.59 16.03
CA HIS A 230 3.73 -3.54 14.71
C HIS A 230 4.81 -3.69 13.65
N THR A 231 4.68 -4.68 12.74
CA THR A 231 5.63 -4.81 11.62
C THR A 231 5.52 -3.61 10.69
N VAL A 232 4.30 -3.24 10.29
CA VAL A 232 4.01 -2.08 9.44
C VAL A 232 2.99 -1.17 10.12
N THR A 233 3.26 0.14 10.13
CA THR A 233 2.33 1.15 10.63
C THR A 233 2.09 2.20 9.54
N VAL A 234 0.85 2.33 9.09
CA VAL A 234 0.48 3.33 8.07
C VAL A 234 -0.10 4.57 8.77
N THR A 235 0.56 5.70 8.55
CA THR A 235 0.24 7.01 9.16
C THR A 235 0.07 8.12 8.13
N ALA A 236 0.20 7.80 6.84
CA ALA A 236 0.00 8.70 5.72
C ALA A 236 -1.36 9.42 5.81
N PRO A 237 -1.39 10.76 5.69
CA PRO A 237 -2.61 11.53 5.84
C PRO A 237 -3.57 11.30 4.66
N VAL A 238 -4.88 11.39 4.95
CA VAL A 238 -5.91 11.45 3.90
C VAL A 238 -5.74 12.75 3.11
N GLU A 239 -5.45 12.62 1.82
CA GLU A 239 -5.34 13.71 0.86
C GLU A 239 -6.20 13.38 -0.36
N SER A 240 -6.88 14.38 -0.91
CA SER A 240 -7.79 14.16 -2.03
C SER A 240 -7.02 13.63 -3.25
N GLY A 241 -7.42 12.47 -3.76
CA GLY A 241 -6.80 11.84 -4.94
C GLY A 241 -5.52 11.05 -4.66
N ASN A 242 -4.98 11.10 -3.43
CA ASN A 242 -3.75 10.39 -3.06
C ASN A 242 -4.07 9.19 -2.15
N LYS A 243 -3.18 8.19 -2.19
CA LYS A 243 -3.25 7.00 -1.33
C LYS A 243 -1.88 6.36 -1.19
N VAL A 244 -1.73 5.53 -0.17
CA VAL A 244 -0.65 4.53 -0.09
C VAL A 244 -1.02 3.34 -0.95
N THR A 245 -0.06 2.78 -1.69
CA THR A 245 -0.23 1.52 -2.40
C THR A 245 0.88 0.55 -1.99
N ILE A 246 0.53 -0.59 -1.42
CA ILE A 246 1.46 -1.63 -0.95
C ILE A 246 1.24 -2.88 -1.82
N GLN A 247 2.27 -3.34 -2.52
CA GLN A 247 2.17 -4.43 -3.46
C GLN A 247 3.17 -5.53 -3.19
N ASN A 248 2.75 -6.79 -3.32
CA ASN A 248 3.66 -7.93 -3.47
C ASN A 248 4.63 -8.13 -2.29
N LEU A 249 4.19 -7.77 -1.08
CA LEU A 249 4.96 -7.85 0.16
C LEU A 249 4.41 -8.93 1.10
N SER A 250 5.33 -9.61 1.79
CA SER A 250 5.03 -10.47 2.93
C SER A 250 5.26 -9.71 4.24
N ILE A 251 4.22 -9.51 5.06
CA ILE A 251 4.27 -8.84 6.36
C ILE A 251 4.14 -9.89 7.45
N LYS A 252 5.25 -10.15 8.15
CA LYS A 252 5.36 -11.27 9.10
C LYS A 252 5.89 -10.86 10.46
N ASN A 253 5.75 -11.78 11.41
CA ASN A 253 6.46 -11.76 12.68
C ASN A 253 6.28 -10.51 13.55
N GLY A 254 5.18 -9.79 13.43
CA GLY A 254 4.83 -8.77 14.42
C GLY A 254 4.32 -9.38 15.73
N LEU A 255 4.44 -8.63 16.83
CA LEU A 255 3.95 -9.04 18.15
C LEU A 255 3.33 -7.85 18.89
N ALA A 256 2.04 -7.60 18.66
CA ALA A 256 1.35 -6.52 19.37
C ALA A 256 1.33 -6.77 20.88
N GLY A 257 1.50 -5.70 21.64
CA GLY A 257 1.72 -5.74 23.09
C GLY A 257 0.49 -6.10 23.92
N ALA A 258 0.69 -6.27 25.22
CA ALA A 258 -0.39 -6.44 26.17
C ALA A 258 -1.22 -5.16 26.33
N SER A 259 -2.43 -5.26 26.91
CA SER A 259 -3.33 -4.12 27.14
C SER A 259 -2.73 -2.96 27.95
N THR A 260 -1.67 -3.22 28.72
CA THR A 260 -0.91 -2.23 29.49
C THR A 260 0.16 -1.48 28.70
N ALA A 261 0.43 -1.85 27.44
CA ALA A 261 1.46 -1.22 26.60
C ALA A 261 1.16 0.25 26.27
N GLY A 262 -0.10 0.68 26.40
CA GLY A 262 -0.53 2.04 26.16
C GLY A 262 -0.71 2.37 24.67
N THR A 263 -0.63 3.66 24.34
CA THR A 263 -1.00 4.19 23.03
C THR A 263 -0.03 5.27 22.56
N ILE A 264 -0.03 5.53 21.26
CA ILE A 264 0.63 6.67 20.60
C ILE A 264 -0.44 7.49 19.88
N ASN A 265 -0.34 8.82 19.91
CA ASN A 265 -1.23 9.70 19.14
C ASN A 265 -0.48 10.21 17.92
N ILE A 266 -0.98 9.90 16.72
CA ILE A 266 -0.38 10.32 15.45
C ILE A 266 -1.48 10.93 14.60
N ASN A 267 -1.29 12.18 14.15
CA ASN A 267 -2.23 12.89 13.27
C ASN A 267 -3.70 12.91 13.74
N GLY A 268 -3.91 12.90 15.06
CA GLY A 268 -5.23 12.88 15.70
C GLY A 268 -5.91 11.51 15.78
N ALA A 269 -5.19 10.42 15.46
CA ALA A 269 -5.64 9.05 15.65
C ALA A 269 -4.86 8.36 16.79
N VAL A 270 -5.52 7.47 17.52
CA VAL A 270 -4.95 6.75 18.68
C VAL A 270 -4.46 5.37 18.23
N TYR A 271 -3.17 5.22 18.03
CA TYR A 271 -2.50 3.97 17.69
C TYR A 271 -2.27 3.16 18.97
N ARG A 272 -2.95 2.01 19.11
CA ARG A 272 -2.86 1.16 20.30
C ARG A 272 -1.75 0.14 20.13
N ARG A 273 -0.70 0.20 20.96
CA ARG A 273 0.42 -0.76 20.92
C ARG A 273 0.01 -2.22 21.04
N SER A 274 -1.17 -2.47 21.58
CA SER A 274 -1.71 -3.80 21.84
C SER A 274 -2.55 -4.40 20.69
N TYR A 275 -2.68 -3.71 19.56
CA TYR A 275 -3.48 -4.13 18.42
C TYR A 275 -2.57 -4.30 17.20
N ALA A 276 -2.89 -5.16 16.23
CA ALA A 276 -2.13 -5.35 14.98
C ALA A 276 -0.66 -5.74 15.18
N GLY A 277 -0.37 -7.03 15.27
CA GLY A 277 1.02 -7.48 15.12
C GLY A 277 1.55 -7.16 13.72
N GLY A 278 0.79 -7.54 12.69
CA GLY A 278 1.21 -7.36 11.31
C GLY A 278 1.15 -5.92 10.82
N MET A 279 -0.07 -5.42 10.60
CA MET A 279 -0.28 -4.12 9.96
C MET A 279 -1.34 -3.27 10.66
N MET A 280 -0.96 -2.05 11.02
CA MET A 280 -1.85 -1.06 11.63
C MET A 280 -2.12 0.09 10.66
N ILE A 281 -3.39 0.37 10.38
CA ILE A 281 -3.80 1.42 9.43
C ILE A 281 -4.82 2.34 10.10
N GLY A 282 -4.43 3.59 10.34
CA GLY A 282 -5.27 4.60 10.98
C GLY A 282 -5.40 5.84 10.12
N LYS A 283 -6.63 6.29 9.86
CA LYS A 283 -6.90 7.58 9.18
C LYS A 283 -6.08 7.77 7.88
N SER A 284 -6.06 6.74 7.04
CA SER A 284 -5.34 6.72 5.76
C SER A 284 -6.22 6.13 4.65
N VAL A 285 -5.85 6.41 3.39
CA VAL A 285 -6.38 5.70 2.21
C VAL A 285 -5.30 4.76 1.70
N VAL A 286 -5.58 3.46 1.62
CA VAL A 286 -4.56 2.43 1.35
C VAL A 286 -5.08 1.35 0.40
N ASP A 287 -4.30 1.03 -0.62
CA ASP A 287 -4.46 -0.18 -1.42
C ASP A 287 -3.39 -1.21 -1.03
N VAL A 288 -3.82 -2.44 -0.81
CA VAL A 288 -2.97 -3.59 -0.44
C VAL A 288 -3.22 -4.69 -1.47
N ILE A 289 -2.22 -4.96 -2.31
CA ILE A 289 -2.39 -5.75 -3.54
C ILE A 289 -1.37 -6.90 -3.56
N GLY A 290 -1.83 -8.14 -3.74
CA GLY A 290 -0.90 -9.28 -3.84
C GLY A 290 -0.06 -9.53 -2.58
N CYS A 291 -0.49 -9.00 -1.42
CA CYS A 291 0.29 -9.07 -0.19
C CYS A 291 -0.06 -10.32 0.65
N LYS A 292 0.89 -10.76 1.46
CA LYS A 292 0.73 -11.85 2.44
C LYS A 292 0.94 -11.31 3.84
N ILE A 293 -0.12 -11.20 4.64
CA ILE A 293 -0.05 -10.79 6.04
C ILE A 293 -0.21 -12.05 6.89
N SER A 294 0.91 -12.57 7.38
CA SER A 294 0.90 -13.90 7.99
C SER A 294 1.83 -14.06 9.18
N GLU A 295 1.51 -15.04 10.04
CA GLU A 295 2.37 -15.42 11.17
C GLU A 295 2.62 -14.26 12.15
N ASN A 296 1.68 -13.31 12.23
CA ASN A 296 1.73 -12.22 13.19
C ASN A 296 0.99 -12.61 14.46
N GLU A 297 1.43 -12.06 15.59
CA GLU A 297 0.87 -12.34 16.90
C GLU A 297 0.38 -11.07 17.59
N SER A 298 -0.60 -11.23 18.48
CA SER A 298 -1.05 -10.15 19.36
C SER A 298 -1.34 -10.67 20.76
N GLN A 299 -0.84 -9.95 21.76
CA GLN A 299 -1.16 -10.15 23.16
C GLN A 299 -2.51 -9.52 23.57
N GLN A 300 -3.21 -8.83 22.66
CA GLN A 300 -4.57 -8.36 22.92
C GLN A 300 -5.50 -8.58 21.74
N HIS A 301 -5.54 -7.72 20.72
CA HIS A 301 -6.49 -7.85 19.61
C HIS A 301 -5.79 -7.72 18.26
N ALA A 302 -6.49 -8.07 17.18
CA ALA A 302 -6.07 -7.84 15.81
C ALA A 302 -4.69 -8.46 15.54
N ALA A 303 -4.51 -9.78 15.51
CA ALA A 303 -3.15 -10.32 15.35
C ALA A 303 -2.54 -9.96 13.99
N GLY A 304 -3.30 -10.11 12.91
CA GLY A 304 -2.89 -9.69 11.58
C GLY A 304 -3.00 -8.18 11.39
N ILE A 305 -4.23 -7.67 11.28
CA ILE A 305 -4.50 -6.31 10.79
C ILE A 305 -5.50 -5.57 11.69
N TYR A 306 -5.24 -4.29 11.95
CA TYR A 306 -6.19 -3.38 12.57
C TYR A 306 -6.39 -2.14 11.68
N VAL A 307 -7.64 -1.91 11.27
CA VAL A 307 -8.03 -0.77 10.42
C VAL A 307 -8.98 0.12 11.20
N PHE A 308 -8.62 1.39 11.39
CA PHE A 308 -9.35 2.26 12.33
C PHE A 308 -9.36 3.75 11.98
N ALA A 309 -10.10 4.52 12.79
CA ALA A 309 -10.14 5.99 12.75
C ALA A 309 -10.48 6.59 11.38
N GLY A 310 -11.48 6.02 10.70
CA GLY A 310 -11.95 6.49 9.40
C GLY A 310 -11.06 6.09 8.22
N ALA A 311 -10.11 5.17 8.41
CA ALA A 311 -9.32 4.64 7.31
C ALA A 311 -10.22 4.01 6.22
N ASN A 312 -9.78 4.11 4.96
CA ASN A 312 -10.41 3.51 3.80
C ASN A 312 -9.39 2.60 3.10
N VAL A 313 -9.60 1.30 3.16
CA VAL A 313 -8.60 0.31 2.75
C VAL A 313 -9.17 -0.67 1.74
N SER A 314 -8.45 -0.88 0.64
CA SER A 314 -8.75 -1.92 -0.34
C SER A 314 -7.73 -3.04 -0.26
N PHE A 315 -8.18 -4.28 -0.12
CA PHE A 315 -7.38 -5.48 -0.26
C PHE A 315 -7.78 -6.18 -1.56
N VAL A 316 -6.79 -6.43 -2.42
CA VAL A 316 -6.96 -7.13 -3.69
C VAL A 316 -5.93 -8.26 -3.76
N ASP A 317 -6.38 -9.45 -4.15
CA ASP A 317 -5.50 -10.62 -4.36
C ASP A 317 -4.56 -10.90 -3.18
N SER A 318 -5.01 -10.62 -1.96
CA SER A 318 -4.16 -10.65 -0.76
C SER A 318 -4.55 -11.78 0.20
N ASP A 319 -3.54 -12.30 0.91
CA ASP A 319 -3.68 -13.40 1.85
C ASP A 319 -3.47 -12.91 3.28
N ILE A 320 -4.43 -13.18 4.17
CA ILE A 320 -4.35 -12.90 5.61
C ILE A 320 -4.42 -14.23 6.34
N THR A 321 -3.26 -14.78 6.68
CA THR A 321 -3.19 -16.19 7.07
C THR A 321 -2.40 -16.44 8.34
N ASN A 322 -2.83 -17.43 9.14
CA ASN A 322 -2.08 -17.93 10.28
C ASN A 322 -1.68 -16.84 11.30
N ASN A 323 -2.48 -15.78 11.44
CA ASN A 323 -2.26 -14.77 12.47
C ASN A 323 -2.94 -15.21 13.78
N LYS A 324 -2.28 -14.95 14.92
CA LYS A 324 -2.66 -15.56 16.20
C LYS A 324 -2.76 -14.56 17.36
N GLY A 325 -3.95 -14.45 17.94
CA GLY A 325 -4.11 -13.90 19.28
C GLY A 325 -3.61 -14.91 20.31
N ILE A 326 -2.62 -14.54 21.13
CA ILE A 326 -1.95 -15.51 22.02
C ILE A 326 -2.49 -15.51 23.46
N LEU A 327 -3.26 -14.51 23.85
CA LEU A 327 -3.90 -14.43 25.16
C LEU A 327 -5.42 -14.64 25.09
N GLU A 328 -5.99 -15.04 26.22
CA GLU A 328 -7.44 -15.18 26.39
C GLU A 328 -8.16 -13.84 26.17
N GLY A 329 -9.32 -13.90 25.52
CA GLY A 329 -10.10 -12.70 25.18
C GLY A 329 -9.58 -11.93 23.97
N SER A 330 -8.60 -12.46 23.25
CA SER A 330 -8.12 -11.86 22.01
C SER A 330 -9.17 -11.90 20.90
N ASN A 331 -9.27 -10.83 20.09
CA ASN A 331 -10.35 -10.68 19.12
C ASN A 331 -9.77 -10.31 17.75
N GLY A 332 -10.44 -10.69 16.66
CA GLY A 332 -10.04 -10.33 15.29
C GLY A 332 -8.71 -10.96 14.89
N GLY A 333 -8.63 -12.27 14.71
CA GLY A 333 -7.35 -12.93 14.45
C GLY A 333 -6.68 -12.46 13.16
N GLY A 334 -7.42 -12.53 12.05
CA GLY A 334 -6.95 -12.03 10.77
C GLY A 334 -7.01 -10.52 10.70
N ILE A 335 -8.22 -9.96 10.78
CA ILE A 335 -8.47 -8.52 10.66
C ILE A 335 -9.53 -8.04 11.64
N PHE A 336 -9.29 -6.87 12.22
CA PHE A 336 -10.27 -6.11 12.98
C PHE A 336 -10.47 -4.73 12.33
N VAL A 337 -11.71 -4.42 11.95
CA VAL A 337 -12.12 -3.11 11.42
C VAL A 337 -12.95 -2.36 12.47
N GLU A 338 -12.55 -1.12 12.77
CA GLU A 338 -13.24 -0.26 13.74
C GLU A 338 -13.41 1.18 13.24
N SER A 339 -14.66 1.61 13.05
CA SER A 339 -14.98 2.96 12.58
C SER A 339 -14.25 3.30 11.27
N ALA A 340 -14.18 2.33 10.36
CA ALA A 340 -13.42 2.40 9.12
C ALA A 340 -14.16 1.66 7.99
N THR A 341 -13.64 1.79 6.77
CA THR A 341 -14.18 1.14 5.57
C THR A 341 -13.13 0.22 4.96
N VAL A 342 -13.51 -1.04 4.74
CA VAL A 342 -12.63 -2.04 4.12
C VAL A 342 -13.33 -2.70 2.93
N TYR A 343 -12.65 -2.72 1.80
CA TYR A 343 -13.00 -3.51 0.61
C TYR A 343 -12.03 -4.68 0.50
N MET A 344 -12.53 -5.88 0.25
CA MET A 344 -11.73 -7.09 0.06
C MET A 344 -12.24 -7.82 -1.16
N THR A 345 -11.38 -7.96 -2.16
CA THR A 345 -11.70 -8.67 -3.42
C THR A 345 -10.66 -9.75 -3.65
N ASN A 346 -11.14 -10.97 -3.93
CA ASN A 346 -10.28 -12.12 -4.23
C ASN A 346 -9.23 -12.41 -3.13
N CYS A 347 -9.64 -12.24 -1.88
CA CYS A 347 -8.77 -12.37 -0.70
C CYS A 347 -8.94 -13.72 0.02
N ASN A 348 -7.85 -14.24 0.55
CA ASN A 348 -7.83 -15.49 1.32
C ASN A 348 -7.61 -15.20 2.81
N ILE A 349 -8.63 -15.43 3.65
CA ILE A 349 -8.56 -15.21 5.10
C ILE A 349 -8.61 -16.58 5.79
N THR A 350 -7.44 -17.15 6.10
CA THR A 350 -7.40 -18.56 6.55
C THR A 350 -6.47 -18.87 7.69
N GLY A 351 -6.87 -19.80 8.56
CA GLY A 351 -6.01 -20.30 9.63
C GLY A 351 -5.77 -19.30 10.76
N ASN A 352 -6.50 -18.18 10.80
CA ASN A 352 -6.34 -17.18 11.84
C ASN A 352 -7.02 -17.64 13.13
N THR A 353 -6.33 -17.49 14.26
CA THR A 353 -6.77 -18.06 15.54
C THR A 353 -6.74 -17.04 16.66
N VAL A 354 -7.79 -16.97 17.47
CA VAL A 354 -7.85 -16.15 18.69
C VAL A 354 -8.49 -16.90 19.84
N TRP A 355 -8.55 -16.30 21.02
CA TRP A 355 -9.20 -16.86 22.21
C TRP A 355 -10.36 -15.99 22.72
N GLY A 356 -10.98 -15.22 21.83
CA GLY A 356 -12.13 -14.37 22.08
C GLY A 356 -13.13 -14.49 20.94
N VAL A 357 -13.32 -13.45 20.13
CA VAL A 357 -14.32 -13.43 19.03
C VAL A 357 -13.72 -12.99 17.69
N GLY A 358 -14.35 -13.41 16.59
CA GLY A 358 -13.91 -13.03 15.24
C GLY A 358 -12.56 -13.65 14.89
N GLY A 359 -12.50 -14.97 14.69
CA GLY A 359 -11.26 -15.68 14.36
C GLY A 359 -10.62 -15.14 13.08
N GLY A 360 -11.37 -15.11 11.98
CA GLY A 360 -10.91 -14.52 10.72
C GLY A 360 -11.07 -13.01 10.73
N ILE A 361 -12.32 -12.55 10.79
CA ILE A 361 -12.71 -11.16 10.63
C ILE A 361 -13.52 -10.71 11.86
N TYR A 362 -13.26 -9.50 12.34
CA TYR A 362 -14.07 -8.82 13.34
C TYR A 362 -14.40 -7.41 12.87
N THR A 363 -15.68 -7.03 12.96
CA THR A 363 -16.11 -5.64 12.75
C THR A 363 -16.85 -5.18 13.99
N TYR A 364 -16.47 -4.02 14.50
CA TYR A 364 -17.11 -3.42 15.67
C TYR A 364 -16.80 -1.94 15.73
N SER A 365 -17.73 -1.14 16.22
CA SER A 365 -17.44 0.21 16.69
C SER A 365 -18.33 0.53 17.88
N ALA A 366 -17.83 1.39 18.77
CA ALA A 366 -18.62 1.89 19.88
C ALA A 366 -19.75 2.80 19.43
N ASP A 367 -19.53 3.63 18.40
CA ASP A 367 -20.31 4.85 18.20
C ASP A 367 -20.64 5.19 16.72
N THR A 368 -19.98 4.56 15.75
CA THR A 368 -20.11 4.91 14.33
C THR A 368 -20.17 3.69 13.44
N ASN A 369 -20.75 3.81 12.24
CA ASN A 369 -20.77 2.69 11.29
C ASN A 369 -19.36 2.23 10.91
N THR A 370 -19.20 0.91 10.85
CA THR A 370 -18.01 0.21 10.34
C THR A 370 -18.42 -0.57 9.10
N TYR A 371 -17.70 -0.41 7.99
CA TYR A 371 -18.07 -0.97 6.71
C TYR A 371 -17.10 -2.06 6.26
N LEU A 372 -17.64 -3.18 5.80
CA LEU A 372 -16.88 -4.28 5.19
C LEU A 372 -17.59 -4.74 3.91
N TYR A 373 -16.86 -4.72 2.80
CA TYR A 373 -17.32 -5.24 1.51
C TYR A 373 -16.40 -6.39 1.12
N LEU A 374 -16.89 -7.62 1.21
CA LEU A 374 -16.13 -8.84 0.93
C LEU A 374 -16.67 -9.50 -0.33
N SER A 375 -15.82 -9.67 -1.35
CA SER A 375 -16.22 -10.26 -2.61
C SER A 375 -15.21 -11.29 -3.13
N ASN A 376 -15.72 -12.33 -3.80
CA ASN A 376 -14.93 -13.35 -4.47
C ASN A 376 -13.86 -13.99 -3.57
N SER A 377 -14.11 -14.05 -2.26
CA SER A 377 -13.09 -14.34 -1.24
C SER A 377 -13.39 -15.61 -0.47
N THR A 378 -12.35 -16.25 0.07
CA THR A 378 -12.47 -17.44 0.91
C THR A 378 -12.12 -17.11 2.36
N VAL A 379 -13.03 -17.43 3.28
CA VAL A 379 -12.83 -17.34 4.73
C VAL A 379 -12.89 -18.75 5.30
N ALA A 380 -11.74 -19.34 5.62
CA ALA A 380 -11.69 -20.75 5.99
C ALA A 380 -10.73 -21.10 7.12
N HIS A 381 -11.06 -22.14 7.89
CA HIS A 381 -10.18 -22.66 8.95
C HIS A 381 -9.79 -21.61 10.01
N ASN A 382 -10.59 -20.57 10.19
CA ASN A 382 -10.37 -19.60 11.26
C ASN A 382 -11.05 -20.09 12.53
N SER A 383 -10.42 -19.85 13.69
CA SER A 383 -10.89 -20.42 14.95
C SER A 383 -10.87 -19.38 16.08
N THR A 384 -11.92 -19.35 16.89
CA THR A 384 -11.88 -18.66 18.20
C THR A 384 -11.30 -19.55 19.31
N ASN A 385 -10.65 -20.65 18.91
CA ASN A 385 -10.10 -21.71 19.75
C ASN A 385 -11.02 -22.01 20.94
N ALA A 386 -12.30 -22.26 20.63
CA ALA A 386 -13.36 -22.09 21.60
C ALA A 386 -13.20 -23.05 22.79
N GLY A 387 -12.54 -24.20 22.64
CA GLY A 387 -12.42 -25.17 23.72
C GLY A 387 -13.81 -25.52 24.25
N PRO A 388 -14.09 -25.62 25.55
CA PRO A 388 -15.47 -25.79 26.02
C PRO A 388 -16.30 -24.49 26.05
N ASN A 389 -15.74 -23.35 25.63
CA ASN A 389 -16.37 -22.03 25.78
C ASN A 389 -17.42 -21.76 24.68
N THR A 390 -18.68 -21.89 25.07
CA THR A 390 -19.85 -21.70 24.19
C THR A 390 -20.25 -20.24 23.94
N THR A 391 -19.50 -19.26 24.46
CA THR A 391 -19.82 -17.82 24.34
C THR A 391 -19.00 -17.09 23.29
N ARG A 392 -17.91 -17.71 22.81
CA ARG A 392 -17.05 -17.18 21.75
C ARG A 392 -17.75 -17.29 20.40
N ARG A 393 -17.67 -16.23 19.59
CA ARG A 393 -18.51 -16.03 18.41
C ARG A 393 -17.72 -15.72 17.16
N GLY A 394 -18.23 -16.18 16.03
CA GLY A 394 -17.72 -15.80 14.70
C GLY A 394 -16.34 -16.41 14.45
N GLY A 395 -16.29 -17.69 14.10
CA GLY A 395 -15.04 -18.36 13.73
C GLY A 395 -14.45 -17.71 12.49
N GLY A 396 -15.25 -17.65 11.42
CA GLY A 396 -14.92 -16.94 10.19
C GLY A 396 -15.06 -15.44 10.36
N PHE A 397 -16.24 -14.98 10.78
CA PHE A 397 -16.54 -13.56 10.89
C PHE A 397 -17.51 -13.24 12.05
N TYR A 398 -17.22 -12.18 12.81
CA TYR A 398 -18.16 -11.60 13.76
C TYR A 398 -18.54 -10.15 13.39
N ALA A 399 -19.82 -9.96 13.04
CA ALA A 399 -20.43 -8.66 12.78
C ALA A 399 -21.07 -8.11 14.06
N ARG A 400 -20.45 -7.12 14.69
CA ARG A 400 -20.87 -6.62 15.99
C ARG A 400 -21.11 -5.12 15.95
N GLU A 401 -22.20 -4.64 16.58
CA GLU A 401 -22.65 -3.24 16.72
C GLU A 401 -22.12 -2.24 15.68
N PHE A 402 -23.04 -1.62 14.93
CA PHE A 402 -22.71 -0.67 13.85
C PHE A 402 -22.00 -1.27 12.62
N SER A 403 -21.81 -2.58 12.55
CA SER A 403 -21.37 -3.24 11.31
C SER A 403 -22.36 -3.03 10.16
N ARG A 404 -21.83 -2.70 8.98
CA ARG A 404 -22.54 -2.59 7.70
C ARG A 404 -21.77 -3.41 6.67
N VAL A 405 -22.29 -4.59 6.33
CA VAL A 405 -21.51 -5.58 5.59
C VAL A 405 -22.23 -6.08 4.36
N GLN A 406 -21.49 -6.18 3.26
CA GLN A 406 -21.91 -6.88 2.05
C GLN A 406 -20.92 -8.00 1.76
N ILE A 407 -21.43 -9.21 1.52
CA ILE A 407 -20.64 -10.40 1.22
C ILE A 407 -21.17 -11.00 -0.08
N VAL A 408 -20.32 -11.10 -1.10
CA VAL A 408 -20.73 -11.51 -2.44
C VAL A 408 -19.83 -12.61 -2.96
N ASN A 409 -20.39 -13.69 -3.51
CA ASN A 409 -19.62 -14.76 -4.16
C ASN A 409 -18.48 -15.29 -3.27
N SER A 410 -18.77 -15.58 -2.00
CA SER A 410 -17.74 -15.95 -1.04
C SER A 410 -18.01 -17.28 -0.36
N THR A 411 -16.92 -18.02 -0.13
CA THR A 411 -16.93 -19.33 0.53
C THR A 411 -16.50 -19.19 1.99
N PHE A 412 -17.32 -19.69 2.90
CA PHE A 412 -17.03 -19.84 4.33
C PHE A 412 -16.94 -21.33 4.66
N TYR A 413 -15.73 -21.80 4.97
CA TYR A 413 -15.46 -23.23 5.09
C TYR A 413 -14.69 -23.59 6.37
N ALA A 414 -15.16 -24.61 7.10
CA ALA A 414 -14.43 -25.19 8.23
C ALA A 414 -13.92 -24.19 9.28
N ASN A 415 -14.68 -23.10 9.49
CA ASN A 415 -14.39 -22.17 10.57
C ASN A 415 -14.98 -22.67 11.89
N GLU A 416 -14.31 -22.43 13.00
CA GLU A 416 -14.66 -22.93 14.33
C GLU A 416 -14.96 -21.81 15.31
N SER A 417 -16.06 -21.95 16.07
CA SER A 417 -16.30 -21.10 17.24
C SER A 417 -17.20 -21.74 18.30
N GLY A 418 -17.49 -21.03 19.38
CA GLY A 418 -18.52 -21.46 20.33
C GLY A 418 -19.94 -21.40 19.71
N ARG A 419 -20.21 -20.35 18.92
CA ARG A 419 -21.47 -20.06 18.20
C ARG A 419 -21.18 -19.25 16.93
N GLY A 420 -21.86 -19.54 15.83
CA GLY A 420 -21.60 -18.81 14.58
C GLY A 420 -20.24 -19.17 14.00
N GLY A 421 -20.02 -20.45 13.68
CA GLY A 421 -18.77 -20.96 13.10
C GLY A 421 -18.34 -20.16 11.88
N GLY A 422 -19.20 -20.06 10.88
CA GLY A 422 -19.04 -19.17 9.72
C GLY A 422 -19.20 -17.72 10.12
N ILE A 423 -20.42 -17.31 10.48
CA ILE A 423 -20.76 -15.93 10.88
C ILE A 423 -21.53 -15.90 12.19
N SER A 424 -21.23 -14.93 13.04
CA SER A 424 -22.16 -14.47 14.08
C SER A 424 -22.47 -12.98 13.91
N MET A 425 -23.68 -12.59 14.27
CA MET A 425 -24.15 -11.21 14.21
C MET A 425 -24.74 -10.79 15.55
N TYR A 426 -24.35 -9.62 16.04
CA TYR A 426 -24.87 -9.04 17.26
C TYR A 426 -25.03 -7.52 17.17
N GLY A 427 -26.19 -7.00 17.60
CA GLY A 427 -26.39 -5.57 17.81
C GLY A 427 -26.89 -5.27 19.22
N ALA A 428 -26.65 -4.05 19.66
CA ALA A 428 -27.28 -3.47 20.84
C ALA A 428 -28.42 -2.54 20.44
N ALA A 429 -29.26 -2.15 21.39
CA ALA A 429 -30.32 -1.17 21.15
C ALA A 429 -29.73 0.13 20.58
N GLY A 430 -30.25 0.58 19.42
CA GLY A 430 -29.73 1.74 18.69
C GLY A 430 -28.41 1.51 17.95
N LYS A 431 -27.83 0.31 18.02
CA LYS A 431 -26.54 -0.07 17.42
C LYS A 431 -26.68 -1.30 16.53
N THR A 432 -27.62 -1.26 15.60
CA THR A 432 -27.94 -2.39 14.72
C THR A 432 -26.69 -2.85 13.94
N ALA A 433 -26.51 -4.16 13.78
CA ALA A 433 -25.56 -4.74 12.83
C ALA A 433 -26.30 -5.29 11.60
N VAL A 434 -25.81 -5.01 10.40
CA VAL A 434 -26.43 -5.39 9.13
C VAL A 434 -25.44 -6.19 8.30
N VAL A 435 -25.86 -7.35 7.81
CA VAL A 435 -25.09 -8.21 6.89
C VAL A 435 -26.00 -8.62 5.73
N ASP A 436 -25.54 -8.33 4.53
CA ASP A 436 -26.12 -8.75 3.27
C ASP A 436 -25.22 -9.82 2.63
N MET A 437 -25.78 -10.98 2.29
CA MET A 437 -25.08 -12.10 1.66
C MET A 437 -25.71 -12.43 0.32
N ILE A 438 -24.91 -12.46 -0.73
CA ILE A 438 -25.41 -12.73 -2.08
C ILE A 438 -24.51 -13.76 -2.74
N SER A 439 -25.10 -14.87 -3.18
CA SER A 439 -24.36 -15.93 -3.86
C SER A 439 -23.20 -16.49 -3.04
N CYS A 440 -23.38 -16.73 -1.73
CA CYS A 440 -22.34 -17.27 -0.86
C CYS A 440 -22.52 -18.77 -0.58
N THR A 441 -21.46 -19.45 -0.13
CA THR A 441 -21.50 -20.85 0.29
C THR A 441 -20.93 -21.00 1.70
N PHE A 442 -21.70 -21.59 2.62
CA PHE A 442 -21.30 -21.91 4.00
C PHE A 442 -21.40 -23.42 4.21
N PHE A 443 -20.25 -24.08 4.36
CA PHE A 443 -20.15 -25.54 4.45
C PHE A 443 -19.10 -25.96 5.48
N ASP A 444 -19.36 -27.05 6.21
CA ASP A 444 -18.42 -27.69 7.14
C ASP A 444 -17.92 -26.77 8.27
N ASN A 445 -18.56 -25.61 8.49
CA ASN A 445 -18.24 -24.79 9.66
C ASN A 445 -18.69 -25.52 10.92
N TYR A 446 -17.98 -25.30 12.03
CA TYR A 446 -18.21 -25.97 13.29
C TYR A 446 -18.54 -24.97 14.40
N ALA A 447 -19.56 -25.29 15.20
CA ALA A 447 -19.85 -24.58 16.43
C ALA A 447 -20.17 -25.53 17.57
N ILE A 448 -19.58 -25.24 18.72
CA ILE A 448 -19.68 -26.10 19.91
C ILE A 448 -21.08 -26.13 20.49
N ASN A 449 -21.85 -25.05 20.31
CA ASN A 449 -23.20 -24.94 20.84
C ASN A 449 -24.27 -24.88 19.75
N SER A 450 -24.22 -23.85 18.92
CA SER A 450 -25.29 -23.58 17.95
C SER A 450 -24.81 -22.81 16.73
N ALA A 451 -25.57 -22.93 15.64
CA ALA A 451 -25.49 -22.05 14.49
C ALA A 451 -24.09 -22.03 13.87
N ALA A 452 -23.56 -23.20 13.56
CA ALA A 452 -22.23 -23.30 12.96
C ALA A 452 -22.12 -22.59 11.62
N GLY A 453 -23.16 -22.56 10.79
CA GLY A 453 -23.20 -21.69 9.62
C GLY A 453 -23.31 -20.21 10.01
N VAL A 454 -24.51 -19.78 10.42
CA VAL A 454 -24.82 -18.37 10.70
C VAL A 454 -25.67 -18.19 11.97
N GLU A 455 -25.16 -17.43 12.94
CA GLU A 455 -25.91 -16.97 14.13
C GLU A 455 -26.38 -15.52 13.95
N VAL A 456 -27.69 -15.28 14.11
CA VAL A 456 -28.31 -13.95 13.97
C VAL A 456 -29.04 -13.58 15.27
N LEU A 457 -28.45 -12.69 16.07
CA LEU A 457 -29.00 -12.27 17.37
C LEU A 457 -29.92 -11.05 17.26
N ALA A 458 -30.46 -10.60 18.39
CA ALA A 458 -31.32 -9.42 18.44
C ALA A 458 -30.61 -8.14 17.96
N ASN A 459 -31.39 -7.16 17.50
CA ASN A 459 -30.91 -5.89 16.92
C ASN A 459 -29.95 -6.09 15.74
N THR A 460 -30.24 -7.08 14.90
CA THR A 460 -29.49 -7.32 13.68
C THR A 460 -30.43 -7.40 12.48
N THR A 461 -29.87 -7.30 11.29
CA THR A 461 -30.57 -7.53 10.03
C THR A 461 -29.69 -8.36 9.12
N LEU A 462 -30.12 -9.59 8.84
CA LEU A 462 -29.55 -10.46 7.82
C LEU A 462 -30.46 -10.43 6.59
N LYS A 463 -29.88 -10.16 5.43
CA LYS A 463 -30.51 -10.47 4.14
C LYS A 463 -29.62 -11.44 3.39
N ALA A 464 -30.19 -12.57 2.96
CA ALA A 464 -29.44 -13.60 2.25
C ALA A 464 -30.19 -13.98 0.96
N TYR A 465 -29.51 -13.82 -0.16
CA TYR A 465 -30.03 -14.08 -1.49
C TYR A 465 -29.12 -15.04 -2.24
N ASN A 466 -29.70 -15.94 -3.02
CA ASN A 466 -28.95 -16.84 -3.91
C ASN A 466 -27.85 -17.65 -3.18
N THR A 467 -27.98 -17.88 -1.87
CA THR A 467 -26.89 -18.33 -0.98
C THR A 467 -27.18 -19.74 -0.46
N ILE A 468 -26.13 -20.52 -0.18
CA ILE A 468 -26.22 -21.87 0.36
C ILE A 468 -25.61 -21.90 1.77
N ILE A 469 -26.38 -22.34 2.76
CA ILE A 469 -25.96 -22.56 4.15
C ILE A 469 -26.39 -23.98 4.54
N SER A 470 -25.53 -24.97 4.34
CA SER A 470 -25.87 -26.37 4.58
C SER A 470 -24.63 -27.19 4.89
N GLY A 471 -24.78 -28.26 5.67
CA GLY A 471 -23.70 -29.19 6.00
C GLY A 471 -22.70 -28.61 7.01
N ASN A 472 -23.16 -27.70 7.87
CA ASN A 472 -22.37 -27.22 9.01
C ASN A 472 -22.65 -28.12 10.23
N ASP A 473 -21.78 -28.10 11.23
CA ASP A 473 -21.86 -28.99 12.40
C ASP A 473 -22.00 -28.22 13.72
N ALA A 474 -23.16 -28.37 14.37
CA ALA A 474 -23.41 -27.94 15.74
C ALA A 474 -24.45 -28.84 16.41
N PRO A 475 -24.45 -28.95 17.75
CA PRO A 475 -25.49 -29.68 18.48
C PRO A 475 -26.91 -29.17 18.24
N THR A 476 -27.07 -27.86 17.99
CA THR A 476 -28.38 -27.25 17.75
C THR A 476 -28.31 -26.24 16.62
N TYR A 477 -29.31 -26.26 15.73
CA TYR A 477 -29.40 -25.35 14.58
C TYR A 477 -28.09 -25.25 13.78
N PRO A 478 -27.53 -26.37 13.27
CA PRO A 478 -26.20 -26.39 12.68
C PRO A 478 -25.97 -25.33 11.60
N ASP A 479 -26.95 -25.09 10.74
CA ASP A 479 -26.77 -24.18 9.60
C ASP A 479 -27.13 -22.74 9.93
N ILE A 480 -28.30 -22.49 10.52
CA ILE A 480 -28.73 -21.12 10.85
C ILE A 480 -29.58 -21.09 12.11
N GLN A 481 -29.34 -20.10 12.96
CA GLN A 481 -30.23 -19.69 14.03
C GLN A 481 -30.48 -18.19 13.95
N SER A 482 -31.75 -17.78 13.92
CA SER A 482 -32.11 -16.37 13.87
C SER A 482 -33.13 -15.97 14.92
N ALA A 483 -32.90 -14.82 15.55
CA ALA A 483 -33.93 -14.11 16.31
C ALA A 483 -35.14 -13.77 15.40
N ALA A 484 -36.32 -13.59 16.01
CA ALA A 484 -37.52 -13.29 15.24
C ALA A 484 -37.39 -11.97 14.47
N ASN A 485 -37.81 -11.98 13.21
CA ASN A 485 -37.85 -10.81 12.31
C ASN A 485 -36.48 -10.17 12.02
N THR A 486 -35.37 -10.88 12.22
CA THR A 486 -34.03 -10.35 11.91
C THR A 486 -33.45 -10.89 10.60
N ALA A 487 -34.07 -11.90 9.98
CA ALA A 487 -33.56 -12.52 8.75
C ALA A 487 -34.59 -12.47 7.61
N THR A 488 -34.12 -12.10 6.42
CA THR A 488 -34.83 -12.22 5.13
C THR A 488 -34.04 -13.17 4.24
N LEU A 489 -34.62 -14.30 3.87
CA LEU A 489 -33.96 -15.37 3.11
C LEU A 489 -34.75 -15.63 1.82
N SER A 490 -34.10 -15.60 0.66
CA SER A 490 -34.78 -15.86 -0.62
C SER A 490 -33.81 -16.48 -1.63
N TYR A 491 -34.31 -17.37 -2.47
CA TYR A 491 -33.47 -18.15 -3.39
C TYR A 491 -32.31 -18.84 -2.65
N MET A 492 -32.61 -19.65 -1.64
CA MET A 492 -31.59 -20.21 -0.75
C MET A 492 -31.64 -21.73 -0.72
N ALA A 493 -30.51 -22.36 -0.44
CA ALA A 493 -30.50 -23.67 0.18
C ALA A 493 -30.07 -23.51 1.64
N VAL A 494 -30.89 -23.98 2.58
CA VAL A 494 -30.65 -23.85 4.01
C VAL A 494 -30.99 -25.15 4.70
N SER A 495 -30.03 -25.72 5.42
CA SER A 495 -30.08 -27.11 5.83
C SER A 495 -30.45 -28.00 4.62
N ASN A 496 -31.46 -28.85 4.74
CA ASN A 496 -31.89 -29.73 3.64
C ASN A 496 -32.98 -29.12 2.73
N GLN A 497 -33.36 -27.86 2.93
CA GLN A 497 -34.47 -27.23 2.20
C GLN A 497 -33.97 -26.26 1.13
N LEU A 498 -34.77 -26.09 0.07
CA LEU A 498 -34.62 -24.98 -0.88
C LEU A 498 -35.78 -23.99 -0.74
N LEU A 499 -35.47 -22.71 -0.81
CA LEU A 499 -36.40 -21.59 -0.70
C LEU A 499 -36.53 -20.85 -2.03
N ASP A 500 -37.75 -20.45 -2.37
CA ASP A 500 -38.04 -19.63 -3.55
C ASP A 500 -37.81 -18.13 -3.34
N ALA A 501 -38.26 -17.31 -4.29
CA ALA A 501 -38.17 -15.85 -4.26
C ALA A 501 -38.87 -15.19 -3.06
N SER A 502 -39.90 -15.84 -2.52
CA SER A 502 -40.66 -15.36 -1.37
C SER A 502 -40.10 -15.85 -0.03
N GLY A 503 -39.07 -16.70 -0.06
CA GLY A 503 -38.55 -17.40 1.12
C GLY A 503 -39.37 -18.63 1.51
N THR A 504 -40.26 -19.11 0.65
CA THR A 504 -41.09 -20.29 0.91
C THR A 504 -40.37 -21.56 0.46
N VAL A 505 -40.52 -22.65 1.22
CA VAL A 505 -39.95 -23.97 0.87
C VAL A 505 -40.51 -24.48 -0.45
N ILE A 506 -39.62 -24.88 -1.36
CA ILE A 506 -39.97 -25.49 -2.65
C ILE A 506 -40.29 -26.97 -2.44
N ASN A 507 -41.57 -27.33 -2.47
CA ASN A 507 -42.02 -28.70 -2.25
C ASN A 507 -41.38 -29.70 -3.22
N GLY A 508 -40.90 -30.83 -2.67
CA GLY A 508 -40.28 -31.91 -3.43
C GLY A 508 -38.81 -31.70 -3.80
N GLN A 509 -38.23 -30.55 -3.47
CA GLN A 509 -36.80 -30.28 -3.64
C GLN A 509 -36.07 -30.45 -2.31
N VAL A 510 -34.90 -31.09 -2.35
CA VAL A 510 -34.06 -31.35 -1.18
C VAL A 510 -32.63 -30.99 -1.54
N PHE A 511 -31.92 -30.37 -0.61
CA PHE A 511 -30.48 -30.17 -0.69
C PHE A 511 -29.77 -31.18 0.20
N ASP A 512 -28.84 -31.94 -0.37
CA ASP A 512 -27.99 -32.86 0.38
C ASP A 512 -26.53 -32.40 0.28
N PRO A 513 -25.98 -31.78 1.34
CA PRO A 513 -24.62 -31.24 1.29
C PRO A 513 -23.54 -32.31 1.07
N VAL A 514 -23.82 -33.59 1.37
CA VAL A 514 -22.84 -34.68 1.20
C VAL A 514 -22.65 -35.03 -0.27
N THR A 515 -23.73 -34.98 -1.06
CA THR A 515 -23.71 -35.39 -2.48
C THR A 515 -23.75 -34.21 -3.44
N MET A 516 -24.16 -33.04 -2.98
CA MET A 516 -24.36 -31.85 -3.82
C MET A 516 -23.24 -30.82 -3.74
N PHE A 517 -22.28 -30.98 -2.83
CA PHE A 517 -21.04 -30.23 -2.82
C PHE A 517 -19.85 -31.08 -3.29
N GLY A 518 -18.91 -30.44 -4.00
CA GLY A 518 -17.55 -30.95 -4.18
C GLY A 518 -16.69 -30.74 -2.93
N GLY A 519 -15.44 -31.19 -2.99
CA GLY A 519 -14.45 -30.95 -1.93
C GLY A 519 -13.99 -29.48 -1.86
N PHE A 520 -13.33 -29.13 -0.76
CA PHE A 520 -12.60 -27.85 -0.62
C PHE A 520 -11.28 -27.90 -1.39
N GLU A 521 -11.36 -27.53 -2.66
CA GLU A 521 -10.31 -27.78 -3.66
C GLU A 521 -10.11 -26.57 -4.56
N ASP A 522 -9.07 -26.63 -5.40
CA ASP A 522 -8.87 -25.66 -6.47
C ASP A 522 -9.89 -25.93 -7.59
N ASN A 523 -10.84 -25.01 -7.74
CA ASN A 523 -11.87 -25.08 -8.77
C ASN A 523 -11.58 -24.21 -9.99
N GLY A 524 -10.36 -23.64 -10.10
CA GLY A 524 -9.90 -22.81 -11.22
C GLY A 524 -9.82 -21.31 -10.93
N GLY A 525 -9.92 -20.91 -9.67
CA GLY A 525 -9.71 -19.53 -9.21
C GLY A 525 -8.45 -19.39 -8.36
N ARG A 526 -8.19 -18.19 -7.82
CA ARG A 526 -7.00 -17.92 -6.98
C ARG A 526 -6.97 -18.76 -5.70
N MET A 527 -8.13 -19.16 -5.18
CA MET A 527 -8.27 -19.78 -3.87
C MET A 527 -9.07 -21.08 -3.96
N LYS A 528 -8.89 -21.92 -2.93
CA LYS A 528 -9.77 -23.07 -2.73
C LYS A 528 -11.19 -22.61 -2.42
N THR A 529 -12.15 -23.35 -2.95
CA THR A 529 -13.59 -23.06 -2.88
C THR A 529 -14.40 -24.36 -2.81
N ILE A 530 -15.72 -24.25 -2.69
CA ILE A 530 -16.66 -25.38 -2.78
C ILE A 530 -17.48 -25.24 -4.06
N MET A 531 -17.34 -26.19 -4.98
CA MET A 531 -18.14 -26.25 -6.21
C MET A 531 -19.50 -26.88 -5.94
N LEU A 532 -20.56 -26.26 -6.46
CA LEU A 532 -21.90 -26.86 -6.48
C LEU A 532 -21.98 -27.96 -7.55
N SER A 533 -22.60 -29.10 -7.22
CA SER A 533 -22.89 -30.15 -8.19
C SER A 533 -23.96 -29.72 -9.20
N ALA A 534 -23.74 -30.03 -10.48
CA ALA A 534 -24.71 -29.80 -11.56
C ALA A 534 -26.02 -30.60 -11.38
N THR A 535 -26.00 -31.67 -10.57
CA THR A 535 -27.20 -32.48 -10.26
C THR A 535 -28.04 -31.90 -9.13
N SER A 536 -27.54 -30.87 -8.43
CA SER A 536 -28.27 -30.23 -7.34
C SER A 536 -29.46 -29.42 -7.87
N PRO A 537 -30.62 -29.44 -7.20
CA PRO A 537 -31.70 -28.47 -7.48
C PRO A 537 -31.23 -27.01 -7.38
N ALA A 538 -30.27 -26.73 -6.49
CA ALA A 538 -29.70 -25.39 -6.31
C ALA A 538 -28.93 -24.88 -7.54
N ALA A 539 -28.59 -25.76 -8.50
CA ALA A 539 -27.95 -25.38 -9.76
C ALA A 539 -28.91 -24.66 -10.72
N THR A 540 -30.23 -24.76 -10.50
CA THR A 540 -31.24 -24.24 -11.44
C THR A 540 -32.36 -23.41 -10.78
N LEU A 541 -32.46 -23.40 -9.45
CA LEU A 541 -33.55 -22.74 -8.71
C LEU A 541 -33.16 -21.43 -8.02
N GLY A 542 -31.99 -20.89 -8.33
CA GLY A 542 -31.49 -19.60 -7.86
C GLY A 542 -31.93 -18.42 -8.72
N MET A 543 -31.23 -17.29 -8.55
CA MET A 543 -31.50 -16.04 -9.26
C MET A 543 -30.84 -16.03 -10.65
N THR A 544 -31.48 -15.36 -11.62
CA THR A 544 -30.87 -15.06 -12.92
C THR A 544 -29.81 -13.96 -12.78
N SER A 545 -28.86 -13.90 -13.72
CA SER A 545 -27.87 -12.80 -13.77
C SER A 545 -28.51 -11.40 -13.76
N ALA A 546 -29.60 -11.21 -14.53
CA ALA A 546 -30.31 -9.92 -14.58
C ALA A 546 -31.01 -9.55 -13.25
N ALA A 547 -31.55 -10.54 -12.53
CA ALA A 547 -32.12 -10.32 -11.21
C ALA A 547 -31.04 -9.97 -10.18
N LEU A 548 -29.87 -10.62 -10.27
CA LEU A 548 -28.71 -10.32 -9.44
C LEU A 548 -28.18 -8.89 -9.69
N GLU A 549 -28.08 -8.45 -10.95
CA GLU A 549 -27.72 -7.07 -11.30
C GLU A 549 -28.72 -6.04 -10.76
N THR A 550 -30.02 -6.35 -10.87
CA THR A 550 -31.07 -5.47 -10.33
C THR A 550 -30.92 -5.33 -8.81
N LEU A 551 -30.77 -6.45 -8.10
CA LEU A 551 -30.52 -6.45 -6.65
C LEU A 551 -29.25 -5.68 -6.28
N ALA A 552 -28.16 -5.86 -7.04
CA ALA A 552 -26.89 -5.16 -6.81
C ALA A 552 -27.03 -3.64 -6.85
N SER A 553 -27.91 -3.11 -7.70
CA SER A 553 -28.17 -1.67 -7.84
C SER A 553 -28.94 -1.05 -6.67
N GLU A 554 -29.59 -1.86 -5.83
CA GLU A 554 -30.34 -1.38 -4.66
C GLU A 554 -29.44 -1.02 -3.46
N TYR A 555 -28.17 -1.43 -3.52
CA TYR A 555 -27.20 -1.20 -2.45
C TYR A 555 -26.50 0.17 -2.58
N SER A 556 -26.00 0.66 -1.44
CA SER A 556 -25.18 1.89 -1.37
C SER A 556 -23.93 1.63 -0.52
N PRO A 557 -22.72 1.58 -1.11
CA PRO A 557 -22.46 1.64 -2.56
C PRO A 557 -23.11 0.45 -3.28
N ALA A 558 -23.43 0.65 -4.55
CA ALA A 558 -23.92 -0.42 -5.41
C ALA A 558 -22.84 -1.47 -5.58
N ILE A 559 -23.25 -2.73 -5.71
CA ILE A 559 -22.32 -3.83 -5.98
C ILE A 559 -21.96 -3.80 -7.46
N ASP A 560 -20.67 -3.91 -7.76
CA ASP A 560 -20.16 -3.89 -9.14
C ASP A 560 -20.80 -5.03 -9.97
N PRO A 561 -21.38 -4.73 -11.15
CA PRO A 561 -21.87 -5.75 -12.08
C PRO A 561 -20.83 -6.83 -12.42
N ASP A 562 -19.55 -6.47 -12.55
CA ASP A 562 -18.49 -7.44 -12.85
C ASP A 562 -18.21 -8.41 -11.70
N ILE A 563 -18.60 -8.05 -10.47
CA ILE A 563 -18.56 -8.94 -9.31
C ILE A 563 -19.82 -9.81 -9.30
N ILE A 564 -21.01 -9.22 -9.31
CA ILE A 564 -22.26 -9.94 -9.02
C ILE A 564 -22.68 -10.93 -10.14
N THR A 565 -22.30 -10.65 -11.39
CA THR A 565 -22.69 -11.46 -12.56
C THR A 565 -21.75 -12.61 -12.85
N LYS A 566 -20.65 -12.69 -12.10
CA LYS A 566 -19.71 -13.81 -12.13
C LYS A 566 -19.81 -14.57 -10.80
N ASP A 567 -19.27 -15.77 -10.78
CA ASP A 567 -19.09 -16.53 -9.55
C ASP A 567 -17.71 -16.22 -8.94
N GLN A 568 -17.39 -16.84 -7.81
CA GLN A 568 -16.17 -16.57 -7.06
C GLN A 568 -14.89 -16.79 -7.88
N ILE A 569 -14.90 -17.71 -8.85
CA ILE A 569 -13.74 -18.01 -9.70
C ILE A 569 -13.75 -17.23 -11.01
N GLY A 570 -14.68 -16.29 -11.18
CA GLY A 570 -14.81 -15.45 -12.38
C GLY A 570 -15.64 -16.07 -13.50
N SER A 571 -16.29 -17.21 -13.30
CA SER A 571 -17.16 -17.82 -14.30
C SER A 571 -18.47 -17.04 -14.43
N SER A 572 -18.93 -16.80 -15.66
CA SER A 572 -20.17 -16.07 -15.89
C SER A 572 -21.40 -16.82 -15.37
N ARG A 573 -22.34 -16.07 -14.77
CA ARG A 573 -23.68 -16.52 -14.40
C ARG A 573 -24.71 -16.32 -15.53
N SER A 574 -24.30 -15.83 -16.69
CA SER A 574 -25.18 -15.64 -17.84
C SER A 574 -25.81 -16.98 -18.28
N GLY A 575 -27.13 -17.00 -18.47
CA GLY A 575 -27.87 -18.21 -18.79
C GLY A 575 -27.97 -19.25 -17.66
N LYS A 576 -27.46 -18.94 -16.46
CA LYS A 576 -27.51 -19.80 -15.28
C LYS A 576 -28.44 -19.22 -14.22
N THR A 577 -28.94 -20.08 -13.34
CA THR A 577 -29.74 -19.74 -12.16
C THR A 577 -29.24 -20.50 -10.94
N ALA A 578 -27.92 -20.58 -10.77
CA ALA A 578 -27.29 -21.33 -9.70
C ALA A 578 -27.11 -20.49 -8.44
N MET A 579 -27.42 -21.09 -7.28
CA MET A 579 -27.09 -20.55 -5.96
C MET A 579 -25.63 -20.82 -5.61
N GLY A 580 -25.12 -20.12 -4.59
CA GLY A 580 -23.79 -20.37 -4.02
C GLY A 580 -22.65 -19.62 -4.70
N ALA A 581 -21.47 -19.74 -4.10
CA ALA A 581 -20.27 -18.98 -4.46
C ALA A 581 -19.65 -19.43 -5.79
N VAL A 582 -19.61 -20.73 -6.08
CA VAL A 582 -19.06 -21.29 -7.32
C VAL A 582 -20.13 -22.13 -8.00
N VAL A 583 -20.44 -21.78 -9.25
CA VAL A 583 -21.51 -22.44 -10.00
C VAL A 583 -20.98 -23.69 -10.72
N PRO A 584 -21.85 -24.66 -11.06
CA PRO A 584 -21.44 -25.79 -11.88
C PRO A 584 -20.89 -25.31 -13.23
N LYS A 585 -19.88 -26.02 -13.75
CA LYS A 585 -19.22 -25.68 -15.02
C LYS A 585 -20.19 -25.72 -16.19
#